data_AF-A0A6S7B7S6-F1
#
_entry.id   AF-A0A6S7B7S6-F1
#
_cell.length_a   1.000
_cell.length_b   1.000
_cell.length_c   1.000
_cell.angle_alpha   90.00
_cell.angle_beta   90.00
_cell.angle_gamma   90.00
#
_symmetry.space_group_name_H-M   'P 1'
#
loop_
_entity.id
_entity.type
_entity.pdbx_description
1 polymer ?
#
loop_
_entity_poly.entity_id
_entity_poly.type
_entity_poly.pdbx_seq_one_letter_code
_entity_poly.pdbx_strand_id
1 'polypeptide(L)' 'MAIAYGEAWANMAQPFWALQALAIAGLGVRDITGYCVTALLFSGVIFVAGMYLF' A
#
# COMPACT_ATOMS: atom_id res chain seq x y z
N MET A 1 10.49 13.84 7.81
CA MET A 1 9.70 13.39 6.63
C MET A 1 9.62 11.87 6.51
N ALA A 2 10.70 11.12 6.79
CA ALA A 2 10.68 9.65 6.71
C ALA A 2 9.58 8.97 7.55
N ILE A 3 9.32 9.45 8.78
CA ILE A 3 8.26 8.90 9.66
C ILE A 3 6.86 9.10 9.05
N ALA A 4 6.57 10.30 8.51
CA ALA A 4 5.28 10.59 7.89
C ALA A 4 5.04 9.76 6.62
N TYR A 5 6.09 9.52 5.83
CA TYR A 5 6.02 8.61 4.69
C TYR A 5 5.90 7.13 5.11
N GLY A 6 6.53 6.74 6.22
CA GLY A 6 6.40 5.40 6.81
C GLY A 6 4.98 5.10 7.27
N GLU A 7 4.31 6.06 7.93
CA GLU A 7 2.89 5.98 8.29
C GLU A 7 1.99 5.84 7.06
N ALA A 8 2.24 6.66 6.02
CA ALA A 8 1.49 6.57 4.76
C ALA A 8 1.71 5.22 4.04
N TRP A 9 2.93 4.68 4.10
CA TRP A 9 3.27 3.38 3.52
C TRP A 9 2.61 2.23 4.27
N ALA A 10 2.66 2.20 5.61
CA ALA A 10 2.02 1.17 6.42
C ALA A 10 0.50 1.16 6.24
N ASN A 11 -0.14 2.32 6.04
CA ASN A 11 -1.56 2.44 5.74
C ASN A 11 -2.00 1.81 4.41
N MET A 12 -1.06 1.44 3.53
CA MET A 12 -1.38 0.69 2.30
C MET A 12 -1.61 -0.80 2.55
N ALA A 13 -1.17 -1.33 3.70
CA ALA A 13 -1.32 -2.76 4.03
C ALA A 13 -2.80 -3.18 4.09
N GLN A 14 -3.70 -2.25 4.39
CA GLN A 14 -5.13 -2.49 4.46
C GLN A 14 -5.89 -1.45 3.62
N PRO A 15 -6.52 -1.86 2.49
CA PRO A 15 -7.07 -0.92 1.53
C PRO A 15 -8.48 -0.45 1.89
N PHE A 16 -8.66 0.19 3.06
CA PHE A 16 -9.94 0.78 3.44
C PHE A 16 -10.37 1.90 2.50
N TRP A 17 -9.40 2.63 1.95
CA TRP A 17 -9.60 3.67 0.94
C TRP A 17 -10.17 3.12 -0.37
N ALA A 18 -9.94 1.84 -0.68
CA ALA A 18 -10.40 1.24 -1.92
C ALA A 18 -11.75 0.52 -1.77
N LEU A 19 -12.27 0.36 -0.55
CA LEU A 19 -13.49 -0.42 -0.28
C LEU A 19 -14.71 0.17 -1.00
N GLN A 20 -14.85 1.50 -1.06
CA GLN A 20 -15.96 2.13 -1.78
C GLN A 20 -15.86 1.91 -3.29
N ALA A 21 -14.67 2.03 -3.87
CA ALA A 21 -14.45 1.78 -5.30
C ALA A 21 -14.69 0.31 -5.67
N LEU A 22 -14.30 -0.60 -4.77
CA LEU A 22 -14.49 -2.04 -4.93
C LEU A 22 -15.96 -2.45 -4.91
N ALA A 23 -16.77 -1.81 -4.06
CA ALA A 23 -18.22 -2.02 -4.01
C ALA A 23 -18.92 -1.59 -5.31
N ILE A 24 -18.43 -0.53 -5.97
CA ILE A 24 -18.92 -0.08 -7.28
C ILE A 24 -18.49 -1.04 -8.40
N ALA A 25 -17.26 -1.57 -8.32
CA ALA A 25 -16.72 -2.52 -9.29
C ALA A 25 -17.22 -3.96 -9.13
N GLY A 26 -17.94 -4.28 -8.05
CA GLY A 26 -18.44 -5.63 -7.76
C GLY A 26 -17.34 -6.65 -7.45
N LEU A 27 -16.17 -6.19 -7.02
CA LEU A 27 -14.99 -7.01 -6.76
C LEU A 27 -14.89 -7.41 -5.28
N GLY A 28 -14.19 -8.50 -4.98
CA GLY A 28 -14.01 -8.99 -3.62
C GLY A 28 -12.83 -8.31 -2.92
N VAL A 29 -12.95 -8.06 -1.60
CA VAL A 29 -11.86 -7.44 -0.79
C VAL A 29 -10.56 -8.26 -0.87
N ARG A 30 -10.67 -9.58 -1.07
CA ARG A 30 -9.53 -10.47 -1.23
C ARG A 30 -8.73 -10.20 -2.49
N ASP A 31 -9.37 -9.74 -3.57
CA ASP A 31 -8.70 -9.50 -4.86
C ASP A 31 -7.77 -8.30 -4.76
N ILE A 32 -8.23 -7.23 -4.10
CA ILE A 32 -7.45 -6.00 -3.93
C ILE A 32 -6.39 -6.13 -2.82
N THR A 33 -6.64 -6.92 -1.79
CA THR A 33 -5.69 -7.09 -0.67
C THR A 33 -4.41 -7.77 -1.12
N GLY A 34 -4.49 -8.76 -2.02
CA GLY A 34 -3.29 -9.37 -2.62
C GLY A 34 -2.44 -8.37 -3.42
N TYR A 35 -3.09 -7.49 -4.17
CA TYR A 35 -2.40 -6.39 -4.87
C TYR A 35 -1.76 -5.40 -3.90
N CYS A 36 -2.50 -4.96 -2.87
CA CYS A 36 -2.00 -4.01 -1.87
C CYS A 36 -0.80 -4.55 -1.09
N VAL A 37 -0.78 -5.84 -0.74
CA VAL A 37 0.37 -6.49 -0.10
C VAL A 37 1.58 -6.51 -1.04
N THR A 38 1.37 -6.80 -2.33
CA THR A 38 2.46 -6.79 -3.33
C THR A 38 3.03 -5.38 -3.50
N ALA A 39 2.16 -4.38 -3.59
CA ALA A 39 2.55 -2.97 -3.69
C ALA A 39 3.28 -2.50 -2.42
N LEU A 40 2.84 -2.92 -1.23
CA LEU A 40 3.50 -2.63 0.04
C LEU A 40 4.94 -3.16 0.06
N LEU A 41 5.14 -4.42 -0.32
CA LEU A 41 6.46 -5.04 -0.33
C LEU A 41 7.40 -4.39 -1.36
N PHE A 42 6.91 -4.16 -2.58
CA PHE A 42 7.72 -3.57 -3.65
C PHE A 42 8.09 -2.11 -3.35
N SER A 43 7.12 -1.31 -2.91
CA SER A 43 7.37 0.08 -2.48
C SER A 43 8.28 0.14 -1.27
N GLY A 44 8.20 -0.82 -0.34
CA GLY A 44 9.10 -0.93 0.81
C GLY A 44 10.56 -1.08 0.39
N VAL A 45 10.83 -1.92 -0.60
CA VAL A 45 12.19 -2.09 -1.15
C VAL A 45 12.71 -0.77 -1.76
N ILE A 46 11.87 -0.10 -2.54
CA ILE A 46 12.23 1.20 -3.15
C ILE A 46 12.45 2.27 -2.06
N PHE A 47 11.61 2.30 -1.04
CA PHE A 47 11.68 3.27 0.05
C PHE A 47 12.93 3.09 0.90
N VAL A 48 13.26 1.85 1.26
CA VAL A 48 14.49 1.52 1.99
C VAL A 48 15.73 1.83 1.14
N ALA A 49 15.72 1.47 -0.15
CA ALA A 49 16.82 1.81 -1.05
C ALA A 49 17.00 3.33 -1.19
N GLY A 50 15.91 4.08 -1.34
CA GLY A 50 15.91 5.53 -1.40
C GLY A 50 16.45 6.19 -0.12
N MET A 51 16.09 5.67 1.05
CA MET A 51 16.61 6.14 2.34
C MET A 51 18.07 5.75 2.60
N TYR A 52 18.58 4.71 1.96
CA TYR A 52 19.96 4.25 2.17
C TYR A 52 20.95 4.92 1.20
N LEU A 53 20.48 5.32 0.02
CA LEU A 53 21.31 5.92 -1.03
C LEU A 53 21.34 7.47 -0.98
N PHE A 54 20.40 8.09 -0.28
CA PHE A 54 20.27 9.54 -0.09
C PHE A 54 20.07 9.89 1.39
#